data_AF-A0A2N9NRU1-F1
#
_entry.id   AF-A0A2N9NRU1-F1
#
_cell.length_a   1.000
_cell.length_b   1.000
_cell.length_c   1.000
_cell.angle_alpha   90.00
_cell.angle_beta   90.00
_cell.angle_gamma   90.00
#
_symmetry.space_group_name_H-M   'P 1'
#
loop_
_entity.id
_entity.type
_entity.pdbx_description
1 polymer ?
#
loop_
_entity_poly.entity_id
_entity_poly.type
_entity_poly.pdbx_seq_one_letter_code
_entity_poly.pdbx_strand_id
1 'polypeptide(L)'
;MGPSTNDILGLPRPLDGLGNGVLAFDIGAYEFNLLATVGTNWLLNYGLNPNDPLVFASHPNGIPFTVLQAWVADANPTNAASFLQAAAVSNLPPVMVYFQSSSNRIYSLVWSADPQTNWAPVAGQAYVRGTGGLMSLADASAPGQQRFYRVSVAVP
;
A
#
# COMPACT_ATOMS: atom_id res chain seq x y z
N MET A 1 -5.53 41.18 -13.96
CA MET A 1 -6.15 39.87 -14.26
C MET A 1 -6.74 39.36 -12.95
N GLY A 2 -8.06 39.20 -12.87
CA GLY A 2 -8.68 38.62 -11.68
C GLY A 2 -8.34 37.14 -11.53
N PRO A 3 -8.38 36.57 -10.31
CA PRO A 3 -8.20 35.14 -10.11
C PRO A 3 -9.27 34.37 -10.90
N SER A 4 -8.86 33.34 -11.64
CA SER A 4 -9.79 32.50 -12.39
C SER A 4 -10.70 31.75 -11.41
N THR A 5 -12.01 31.94 -11.53
CA THR A 5 -13.02 31.33 -10.65
C THR A 5 -13.42 29.92 -11.08
N ASN A 6 -12.79 29.35 -12.09
CA ASN A 6 -13.14 28.05 -12.66
C ASN A 6 -12.12 26.98 -12.23
N ASP A 7 -12.56 25.72 -12.13
CA ASP A 7 -11.73 24.55 -11.86
C ASP A 7 -10.97 24.07 -13.12
N ILE A 8 -10.19 23.00 -12.98
CA ILE A 8 -9.39 22.42 -14.08
C ILE A 8 -10.25 21.84 -15.23
N LEU A 9 -11.54 21.63 -15.00
CA LEU A 9 -12.52 21.18 -15.99
C LEU A 9 -13.34 22.35 -16.58
N GLY A 10 -13.04 23.59 -16.17
CA GLY A 10 -13.73 24.80 -16.63
C GLY A 10 -15.06 25.08 -15.93
N LEU A 11 -15.41 24.31 -14.89
CA LEU A 11 -16.63 24.53 -14.10
C LEU A 11 -16.39 25.62 -13.04
N PRO A 12 -17.38 26.46 -12.70
CA PRO A 12 -17.23 27.41 -11.61
C PRO A 12 -16.87 26.69 -10.31
N ARG A 13 -15.79 27.12 -9.64
CA ARG A 13 -15.40 26.58 -8.34
C ARG A 13 -16.58 26.75 -7.36
N PRO A 14 -16.98 25.70 -6.63
CA PRO A 14 -17.95 25.86 -5.55
C PRO A 14 -17.42 26.91 -4.58
N LEU A 15 -18.20 27.98 -4.34
CA LEU A 15 -17.82 29.00 -3.35
C LEU A 15 -17.86 28.46 -1.91
N ASP A 16 -18.33 27.24 -1.70
CA ASP A 16 -18.44 26.59 -0.40
C ASP A 16 -17.95 25.13 -0.52
N GLY A 17 -16.63 24.97 -0.55
CA GLY A 17 -15.96 23.67 -0.73
C GLY A 17 -16.23 22.64 0.37
N LEU A 18 -16.81 23.06 1.50
CA LEU A 18 -17.09 22.23 2.68
C LEU A 18 -18.60 22.09 2.98
N GLY A 19 -19.47 22.71 2.19
CA GLY A 19 -20.94 22.60 2.28
C GLY A 19 -21.56 23.24 3.53
N ASN A 20 -20.97 24.27 4.10
CA ASN A 20 -21.42 24.93 5.34
C ASN A 20 -22.23 26.22 5.13
N GLY A 21 -22.53 26.59 3.88
CA GLY A 21 -23.27 27.79 3.50
C GLY A 21 -22.43 29.07 3.50
N VAL A 22 -21.11 29.00 3.71
CA VAL A 22 -20.21 30.16 3.71
C VAL A 22 -19.42 30.22 2.41
N LEU A 23 -19.54 31.35 1.71
CA LEU A 23 -18.81 31.63 0.48
C LEU A 23 -17.34 31.96 0.80
N ALA A 24 -16.48 30.94 0.88
CA ALA A 24 -15.05 31.07 1.08
C ALA A 24 -14.27 30.26 0.02
N PHE A 25 -13.25 30.87 -0.57
CA PHE A 25 -12.32 30.15 -1.44
C PHE A 25 -11.64 29.03 -0.62
N ASP A 26 -12.00 27.77 -0.89
CA ASP A 26 -11.30 26.58 -0.39
C ASP A 26 -10.11 26.28 -1.31
N ILE A 27 -8.96 25.99 -0.71
CA ILE A 27 -7.67 25.78 -1.38
C ILE A 27 -7.31 24.30 -1.60
N GLY A 28 -8.16 23.30 -1.32
CA GLY A 28 -7.60 21.94 -1.41
C GLY A 28 -8.46 20.70 -1.46
N ALA A 29 -9.76 20.71 -1.13
CA ALA A 29 -10.52 19.45 -1.13
C ALA A 29 -11.09 19.10 -2.52
N TYR A 30 -11.58 20.10 -3.26
CA TYR A 30 -12.28 19.87 -4.55
C TYR A 30 -11.33 19.69 -5.76
N GLU A 31 -10.07 20.12 -5.64
CA GLU A 31 -9.04 19.96 -6.69
C GLU A 31 -8.15 18.72 -6.46
N PHE A 32 -8.40 17.95 -5.40
CA PHE A 32 -7.68 16.72 -5.13
C PHE A 32 -8.05 15.66 -6.18
N ASN A 33 -7.25 15.61 -7.24
CA ASN A 33 -7.37 14.59 -8.25
C ASN A 33 -6.52 13.38 -7.86
N LEU A 34 -7.16 12.29 -7.45
CA LEU A 34 -6.46 11.04 -7.17
C LEU A 34 -5.71 10.50 -8.41
N LEU A 35 -6.17 10.83 -9.63
CA LEU A 35 -5.47 10.52 -10.89
C LEU A 35 -4.15 11.28 -11.04
N ALA A 36 -3.95 12.40 -10.33
CA ALA A 36 -2.66 13.08 -10.28
C ALA A 36 -1.67 12.42 -9.29
N THR A 37 -2.17 11.56 -8.40
CA THR A 37 -1.35 10.86 -7.39
C THR A 37 -0.83 9.51 -7.89
N VAL A 38 -1.60 8.82 -8.72
CA VAL A 38 -1.20 7.56 -9.37
C VAL A 38 -0.87 7.83 -10.83
N GLY A 39 0.35 7.52 -11.26
CA GLY A 39 0.76 7.79 -12.63
C GLY A 39 -0.09 7.05 -13.66
N THR A 40 -0.58 7.77 -14.69
CA THR A 40 -1.31 7.20 -15.84
C THR A 40 -0.58 6.01 -16.46
N ASN A 41 0.75 6.07 -16.53
CA ASN A 41 1.57 4.99 -17.07
C ASN A 41 1.47 3.70 -16.23
N TRP A 42 1.35 3.82 -14.91
CA TRP A 42 1.16 2.66 -14.03
C TRP A 42 -0.18 2.00 -14.28
N LEU A 43 -1.27 2.78 -14.42
CA LEU A 43 -2.60 2.25 -14.76
C LEU A 43 -2.57 1.50 -16.10
N LEU A 44 -1.97 2.12 -17.13
CA LEU A 44 -1.86 1.52 -18.46
C LEU A 44 -1.03 0.22 -18.46
N ASN A 45 0.04 0.13 -17.67
CA ASN A 45 0.86 -1.07 -17.55
C ASN A 45 0.08 -2.29 -17.03
N TYR A 46 -1.02 -2.07 -16.28
CA TYR A 46 -1.90 -3.12 -15.79
C TYR A 46 -3.22 -3.21 -16.57
N GLY A 47 -3.31 -2.56 -17.73
CA GLY A 47 -4.50 -2.59 -18.60
C GLY A 47 -5.71 -1.86 -18.01
N LEU A 48 -5.50 -0.95 -17.06
CA LEU A 48 -6.55 -0.16 -16.43
C LEU A 48 -6.81 1.11 -17.24
N ASN A 49 -8.08 1.51 -17.37
CA ASN A 49 -8.48 2.72 -18.08
C ASN A 49 -8.24 3.98 -17.21
N PRO A 50 -7.29 4.87 -17.55
CA PRO A 50 -7.05 6.07 -16.74
C PRO A 50 -8.16 7.11 -16.83
N ASN A 51 -9.06 6.99 -17.81
CA ASN A 51 -10.21 7.88 -17.96
C ASN A 51 -11.47 7.36 -17.24
N ASP A 52 -11.40 6.18 -16.61
CA ASP A 52 -12.49 5.68 -15.78
C ASP A 52 -12.50 6.42 -14.43
N PRO A 53 -13.55 7.19 -14.11
CA PRO A 53 -13.63 7.95 -12.87
C PRO A 53 -13.67 7.06 -11.61
N LEU A 54 -13.97 5.77 -11.75
CA LEU A 54 -14.04 4.81 -10.66
C LEU A 54 -12.85 3.85 -10.61
N VAL A 55 -11.82 4.05 -11.45
CA VAL A 55 -10.68 3.13 -11.58
C VAL A 55 -10.05 2.82 -10.22
N PHE A 56 -9.90 3.80 -9.34
CA PHE A 56 -9.28 3.62 -8.03
C PHE A 56 -10.11 2.86 -7.01
N ALA A 57 -11.44 2.87 -7.15
CA ALA A 57 -12.37 2.11 -6.33
C ALA A 57 -12.68 0.73 -6.93
N SER A 58 -12.27 0.50 -8.18
CA SER A 58 -12.47 -0.77 -8.86
C SER A 58 -11.66 -1.90 -8.24
N HIS A 59 -12.15 -3.12 -8.42
CA HIS A 59 -11.56 -4.38 -7.97
C HIS A 59 -11.26 -5.26 -9.19
N PRO A 60 -10.20 -4.97 -9.96
CA PRO A 60 -9.92 -5.68 -11.21
C PRO A 60 -9.81 -7.18 -10.99
N ASN A 61 -10.38 -7.97 -11.91
CA ASN A 61 -10.41 -9.44 -11.81
C ASN A 61 -11.04 -9.99 -10.51
N GLY A 62 -11.88 -9.20 -9.82
CA GLY A 62 -12.59 -9.64 -8.61
C GLY A 62 -11.69 -9.86 -7.40
N ILE A 63 -10.48 -9.28 -7.38
CA ILE A 63 -9.61 -9.35 -6.20
C ILE A 63 -10.21 -8.52 -5.05
N PRO A 64 -9.94 -8.84 -3.77
CA PRO A 64 -10.57 -8.16 -2.64
C PRO A 64 -9.99 -6.78 -2.33
N PHE A 65 -9.10 -6.26 -3.19
CA PHE A 65 -8.40 -4.99 -3.00
C PHE A 65 -8.70 -4.02 -4.12
N THR A 66 -8.78 -2.74 -3.79
CA THR A 66 -8.96 -1.69 -4.79
C THR A 66 -7.65 -1.39 -5.51
N VAL A 67 -7.74 -0.78 -6.70
CA VAL A 67 -6.56 -0.29 -7.43
C VAL A 67 -5.73 0.68 -6.59
N LEU A 68 -6.37 1.56 -5.80
CA LEU A 68 -5.64 2.46 -4.90
C LEU A 68 -4.85 1.69 -3.83
N GLN A 69 -5.45 0.65 -3.23
CA GLN A 69 -4.76 -0.19 -2.26
C GLN A 69 -3.56 -0.92 -2.88
N ALA A 70 -3.71 -1.40 -4.12
CA ALA A 70 -2.59 -2.01 -4.86
C ALA A 70 -1.45 -1.02 -5.11
N TRP A 71 -1.75 0.21 -5.53
CA TRP A 71 -0.75 1.27 -5.71
C TRP A 71 0.01 1.56 -4.41
N VAL A 72 -0.72 1.76 -3.31
CA VAL A 72 -0.12 2.00 -1.98
C VAL A 72 0.73 0.82 -1.54
N ALA A 73 0.29 -0.41 -1.79
CA ALA A 73 1.02 -1.62 -1.45
C ALA A 73 2.25 -1.89 -2.34
N ASP A 74 2.42 -1.16 -3.45
CA ASP A 74 3.32 -1.51 -4.56
C ASP A 74 3.09 -2.96 -5.06
N ALA A 75 1.81 -3.28 -5.25
CA ALA A 75 1.31 -4.57 -5.68
C ALA A 75 0.66 -4.47 -7.08
N ASN A 76 0.50 -5.61 -7.74
CA ASN A 76 -0.21 -5.69 -9.01
C ASN A 76 -1.74 -5.67 -8.76
N PRO A 77 -2.47 -4.65 -9.27
CA PRO A 77 -3.91 -4.48 -9.03
C PRO A 77 -4.80 -5.54 -9.68
N THR A 78 -4.23 -6.45 -10.47
CA THR A 78 -4.95 -7.51 -11.18
C THR A 78 -4.61 -8.91 -10.64
N ASN A 79 -3.69 -9.00 -9.68
CA ASN A 79 -3.20 -10.26 -9.12
C ASN A 79 -3.13 -10.20 -7.59
N ALA A 80 -4.10 -10.84 -6.92
CA ALA A 80 -4.15 -10.91 -5.46
C ALA A 80 -2.89 -11.52 -4.84
N ALA A 81 -2.17 -12.41 -5.54
CA ALA A 81 -0.98 -13.05 -5.01
C ALA A 81 0.25 -12.12 -4.93
N SER A 82 0.17 -10.92 -5.54
CA SER A 82 1.21 -9.89 -5.47
C SER A 82 1.18 -9.05 -4.19
N PHE A 83 0.08 -9.11 -3.44
CA PHE A 83 0.00 -8.47 -2.13
C PHE A 83 0.85 -9.22 -1.10
N LEU A 84 1.25 -8.51 -0.04
CA LEU A 84 2.04 -9.11 1.01
C LEU A 84 1.27 -10.26 1.68
N GLN A 85 1.83 -11.45 1.55
CA GLN A 85 1.35 -12.67 2.19
C GLN A 85 2.53 -13.57 2.49
N ALA A 86 2.42 -14.39 3.54
CA ALA A 86 3.39 -15.45 3.78
C ALA A 86 3.25 -16.51 2.68
N ALA A 87 4.31 -16.72 1.91
CA ALA A 87 4.39 -17.77 0.91
C ALA A 87 4.72 -19.13 1.54
N ALA A 88 5.57 -19.14 2.57
CA ALA A 88 5.91 -20.32 3.36
C ALA A 88 6.51 -19.91 4.71
N VAL A 89 6.46 -20.83 5.68
CA VAL A 89 7.14 -20.69 6.98
C VAL A 89 7.87 -22.00 7.28
N SER A 90 9.16 -21.94 7.63
CA SER A 90 9.89 -23.13 8.09
C SER A 90 9.51 -23.47 9.54
N ASN A 91 9.64 -24.74 9.91
CA ASN A 91 9.29 -25.25 11.24
C ASN A 91 10.52 -25.66 12.08
N LEU A 92 11.73 -25.36 11.61
CA LEU A 92 12.99 -25.64 12.31
C LEU A 92 13.82 -24.36 12.40
N PRO A 93 14.59 -24.14 13.49
CA PRO A 93 15.52 -23.03 13.58
C PRO A 93 16.62 -23.08 12.49
N PRO A 94 16.94 -21.95 11.84
CA PRO A 94 16.26 -20.67 11.94
C PRO A 94 14.84 -20.73 11.34
N VAL A 95 13.86 -20.16 12.04
CA VAL A 95 12.51 -20.04 11.49
C VAL A 95 12.54 -19.00 10.38
N MET A 96 12.16 -19.39 9.18
CA MET A 96 12.21 -18.60 7.96
C MET A 96 10.79 -18.24 7.54
N VAL A 97 10.51 -16.96 7.33
CA VAL A 97 9.25 -16.48 6.74
C VAL A 97 9.52 -16.03 5.32
N TYR A 98 8.97 -16.74 4.35
CA TYR A 98 9.11 -16.45 2.92
C TYR A 98 7.92 -15.63 2.42
N PHE A 99 8.17 -14.62 1.58
CA PHE A 99 7.13 -13.76 0.98
C PHE A 99 7.63 -13.11 -0.32
N GLN A 100 6.71 -12.71 -1.19
CA GLN A 100 7.05 -11.89 -2.34
C GLN A 100 7.32 -10.45 -1.89
N SER A 101 8.47 -9.91 -2.27
CA SER A 101 8.92 -8.57 -1.87
C SER A 101 8.95 -7.60 -3.04
N SER A 102 8.73 -6.32 -2.76
CA SER A 102 8.97 -5.21 -3.68
C SER A 102 10.36 -4.62 -3.43
N SER A 103 11.07 -4.22 -4.48
CA SER A 103 12.34 -3.49 -4.38
C SER A 103 12.18 -2.05 -3.87
N ASN A 104 10.95 -1.52 -3.84
CA ASN A 104 10.62 -0.17 -3.38
C ASN A 104 10.09 -0.17 -1.93
N ARG A 105 10.31 -1.26 -1.19
CA ARG A 105 9.83 -1.45 0.19
C ARG A 105 10.94 -1.98 1.08
N ILE A 106 10.80 -1.69 2.36
CA ILE A 106 11.64 -2.19 3.43
C ILE A 106 10.81 -3.09 4.34
N TYR A 107 11.42 -4.19 4.78
CA TYR A 107 10.78 -5.24 5.54
C TYR A 107 11.49 -5.45 6.88
N SER A 108 10.71 -5.65 7.94
CA SER A 108 11.22 -6.09 9.24
C SER A 108 10.43 -7.30 9.73
N LEU A 109 11.13 -8.27 10.32
CA LEU A 109 10.49 -9.40 10.98
C LEU A 109 10.24 -9.04 12.44
N VAL A 110 8.98 -9.16 12.85
CA VAL A 110 8.57 -9.01 14.24
C VAL A 110 7.94 -10.30 14.72
N TRP A 111 8.04 -10.56 16.01
CA TRP A 111 7.48 -11.74 16.65
C TRP A 111 6.69 -11.37 17.91
N SER A 112 5.78 -12.25 18.31
CA SER A 112 5.12 -12.20 19.62
C SER A 112 4.81 -13.62 20.12
N ALA A 113 4.66 -13.77 21.42
CA ALA A 113 4.07 -14.98 22.03
C ALA A 113 2.53 -14.97 21.96
N ASP A 114 1.91 -13.80 21.74
CA ASP A 114 0.47 -13.59 21.61
C ASP A 114 0.20 -12.77 20.34
N PRO A 115 -0.59 -13.27 19.36
CA PRO A 115 -0.79 -12.56 18.11
C PRO A 115 -1.54 -11.22 18.27
N GLN A 116 -2.17 -10.97 19.41
CA GLN A 116 -2.93 -9.75 19.68
C GLN A 116 -2.07 -8.60 20.21
N THR A 117 -0.95 -8.89 20.89
CA THR A 117 -0.18 -7.88 21.64
C THR A 117 1.34 -8.11 21.57
N ASN A 118 2.13 -7.18 22.12
CA ASN A 118 3.56 -7.38 22.41
C ASN A 118 4.46 -7.78 21.23
N TRP A 119 4.24 -7.18 20.06
CA TRP A 119 5.10 -7.38 18.90
C TRP A 119 6.48 -6.74 19.11
N ALA A 120 7.52 -7.56 19.05
CA ALA A 120 8.91 -7.14 19.20
C ALA A 120 9.74 -7.49 17.95
N PRO A 121 10.78 -6.69 17.62
CA PRO A 121 11.64 -6.99 16.48
C PRO A 121 12.43 -8.28 16.70
N VAL A 122 12.61 -9.06 15.62
CA VAL A 122 13.59 -10.13 15.57
C VAL A 122 14.98 -9.51 15.35
N ALA A 123 15.95 -9.88 16.19
CA ALA A 123 17.29 -9.32 16.13
C ALA A 123 17.95 -9.57 14.75
N GLY A 124 18.51 -8.51 14.15
CA GLY A 124 19.16 -8.59 12.85
C GLY A 124 18.21 -8.66 11.64
N GLN A 125 16.90 -8.64 11.84
CA GLN A 125 15.89 -8.71 10.77
C GLN A 125 15.06 -7.43 10.69
N ALA A 126 15.69 -6.27 10.90
CA ALA A 126 15.06 -4.97 10.78
C ALA A 126 15.58 -4.23 9.56
N TYR A 127 14.69 -3.49 8.90
CA TYR A 127 14.99 -2.61 7.78
C TYR A 127 15.68 -3.28 6.57
N VAL A 128 15.31 -4.52 6.27
CA VAL A 128 15.84 -5.28 5.12
C VAL A 128 15.17 -4.81 3.84
N ARG A 129 15.95 -4.36 2.85
CA ARG A 129 15.41 -3.96 1.54
C ARG A 129 14.87 -5.16 0.78
N GLY A 130 13.69 -5.00 0.18
CA GLY A 130 13.14 -6.03 -0.70
C GLY A 130 13.93 -6.16 -2.01
N THR A 131 13.72 -7.29 -2.68
CA THR A 131 14.47 -7.68 -3.88
C THR A 131 13.64 -7.61 -5.16
N GLY A 132 12.34 -7.33 -5.06
CA GLY A 132 11.42 -7.38 -6.21
C GLY A 132 10.98 -8.81 -6.57
N GLY A 133 11.28 -9.79 -5.72
CA GLY A 133 10.88 -11.19 -5.88
C GLY A 133 10.79 -11.90 -4.53
N LEU A 134 10.85 -13.24 -4.55
CA LEU A 134 10.77 -14.05 -3.34
C LEU A 134 11.95 -13.75 -2.42
N MET A 135 11.64 -13.40 -1.18
CA MET A 135 12.60 -13.10 -0.11
C MET A 135 12.20 -13.85 1.16
N SER A 136 13.15 -14.02 2.07
CA SER A 136 12.90 -14.54 3.41
C SER A 136 13.57 -13.72 4.49
N LEU A 137 12.92 -13.64 5.66
CA LEU A 137 13.52 -13.14 6.90
C LEU A 137 13.63 -14.30 7.91
N ALA A 138 14.67 -14.26 8.75
CA ALA A 138 15.09 -15.40 9.57
C ALA A 138 15.17 -15.08 11.06
N ASP A 139 14.44 -15.82 11.88
CA ASP A 139 14.59 -15.85 13.34
C ASP A 139 15.54 -16.98 13.74
N ALA A 140 16.83 -16.64 13.86
CA ALA A 140 17.88 -17.58 14.27
C ALA A 140 17.84 -17.94 15.76
N SER A 141 17.14 -17.14 16.56
CA SER A 141 17.07 -17.28 18.01
C SER A 141 15.68 -17.72 18.47
N ALA A 142 14.89 -18.33 17.59
CA ALA A 142 13.59 -18.88 17.92
C ALA A 142 13.78 -19.92 19.05
N PRO A 143 13.40 -19.61 20.31
CA PRO A 143 13.45 -20.58 21.38
C PRO A 143 12.48 -21.71 21.02
N GLY A 144 12.61 -22.89 21.63
CA GLY A 144 11.68 -24.01 21.45
C GLY A 144 10.25 -23.76 21.97
N GLN A 145 9.80 -22.50 21.97
CA GLN A 145 8.48 -22.03 22.34
C GLN A 145 7.73 -21.57 21.08
N GLN A 146 6.41 -21.64 21.14
CA GLN A 146 5.55 -21.13 20.08
C GLN A 146 5.73 -19.62 19.90
N ARG A 147 5.88 -19.18 18.65
CA ARG A 147 5.93 -17.77 18.27
C ARG A 147 4.96 -17.49 17.14
N PHE A 148 4.42 -16.29 17.13
CA PHE A 148 3.69 -15.70 16.01
C PHE A 148 4.60 -14.70 15.32
N TYR A 149 4.55 -14.67 13.99
CA TYR A 149 5.40 -13.80 13.17
C TYR A 149 4.55 -12.85 12.32
N ARG A 150 5.06 -11.63 12.12
CA ARG A 150 4.59 -10.68 11.12
C ARG A 150 5.78 -10.10 10.37
N VAL A 151 5.58 -9.83 9.10
CA VAL A 151 6.48 -9.01 8.30
C VAL A 151 5.88 -7.61 8.27
N SER A 152 6.55 -6.63 8.88
CA SER A 152 6.14 -5.23 8.77
C SER A 152 6.74 -4.61 7.51
N VAL A 153 5.99 -3.72 6.85
CA VAL A 153 6.42 -3.05 5.62
C VAL A 153 6.50 -1.55 5.84
N ALA A 154 7.55 -0.93 5.32
CA ALA A 154 7.75 0.51 5.31
C ALA A 154 8.25 0.99 3.94
N VAL A 155 8.14 2.30 3.69
CA VAL A 155 8.85 2.97 2.60
C VAL A 155 10.34 3.12 2.97
N PRO A 156 11.26 3.14 1.99
CA PRO A 156 12.69 3.33 2.24
C PRO A 156 13.10 4.66 2.87
#